data_AF-A0A2P6PBA1-F1
#
_entry.id   AF-A0A2P6PBA1-F1
#
_cell.length_a   1.000
_cell.length_b   1.000
_cell.length_c   1.000
_cell.angle_alpha   90.00
_cell.angle_beta   90.00
_cell.angle_gamma   90.00
#
_symmetry.space_group_name_H-M   'P 1'
#
loop_
_entity.id
_entity.type
_entity.pdbx_description
1 polymer ?
#
loop_
_entity_poly.entity_id
_entity_poly.type
_entity_poly.pdbx_seq_one_letter_code
_entity_poly.pdbx_strand_id
1 'polypeptide(L)'
;MASPTTVTCNAIVPELLNPHNYKHWSSRVRTYLVSKDLWDVVKGKHPTPDAEAENKAWMKKNAEALHAINISCGTEMFSLICEIDTAMEAWEVLEKEFKLPPRSEIEETERHDERDTTIDAAGQARDQAGENNANNFDRYKPFFDYVNHGDWDNAKECLLGLGSDADNALRATDPYYQSTALLVAALNGNVHIVKELVQLMTPEDLEIKSHIGATPLGALARQCKVERDAIEMAKYMVEKNDRLVWIPVTFSGKIPVVEACVWSKWELGRYLYSVTPTEALMPQNGPHGACLLCECFGRLKMLDIAWNLLQCCPTLAIGESMLTLARTRSAFLSGTRLTRWQKWIYNCTLLLLHFLSLQTI
;
A
#
# COMPACT_ATOMS: atom_id res chain seq x y z
N MET A 1 -43.50 -27.27 -4.35
CA MET A 1 -42.11 -27.75 -4.30
C MET A 1 -41.25 -26.60 -4.81
N ALA A 2 -40.44 -25.98 -3.96
CA ALA A 2 -39.52 -24.94 -4.38
C ALA A 2 -38.21 -25.61 -4.82
N SER A 3 -37.79 -25.35 -6.06
CA SER A 3 -36.51 -25.80 -6.59
C SER A 3 -35.36 -25.15 -5.80
N PRO A 4 -34.30 -25.89 -5.43
CA PRO A 4 -33.13 -25.29 -4.81
C PRO A 4 -32.42 -24.42 -5.86
N THR A 5 -32.30 -23.13 -5.57
CA THR A 5 -31.46 -22.21 -6.33
C THR A 5 -30.01 -22.67 -6.20
N THR A 6 -29.47 -23.26 -7.26
CA THR A 6 -28.06 -23.61 -7.37
C THR A 6 -27.26 -22.30 -7.41
N VAL A 7 -26.68 -21.91 -6.28
CA VAL A 7 -25.66 -20.86 -6.25
C VAL A 7 -24.41 -21.45 -6.87
N THR A 8 -24.17 -21.16 -8.14
CA THR A 8 -22.90 -21.44 -8.81
C THR A 8 -21.84 -20.54 -8.21
N CYS A 9 -21.00 -21.07 -7.32
CA CYS A 9 -19.76 -20.42 -6.90
C CYS A 9 -18.77 -20.43 -8.09
N ASN A 10 -18.89 -19.45 -8.99
CA ASN A 10 -17.87 -19.13 -10.00
C ASN A 10 -16.63 -18.44 -9.36
N ALA A 11 -16.26 -18.85 -8.15
CA ALA A 11 -15.17 -18.25 -7.43
C ALA A 11 -13.84 -18.87 -7.90
N ILE A 12 -13.02 -18.10 -8.61
CA ILE A 12 -11.66 -18.49 -9.05
C ILE A 12 -10.81 -18.90 -7.85
N VAL A 13 -11.01 -18.22 -6.73
CA VAL A 13 -10.35 -18.49 -5.45
C VAL A 13 -11.40 -18.55 -4.34
N PRO A 14 -11.22 -19.44 -3.34
CA PRO A 14 -12.11 -19.49 -2.17
C PRO A 14 -11.90 -18.30 -1.22
N GLU A 15 -10.76 -17.61 -1.32
CA GLU A 15 -10.39 -16.45 -0.51
C GLU A 15 -9.76 -15.41 -1.43
N LEU A 16 -10.26 -14.17 -1.40
CA LEU A 16 -9.75 -13.05 -2.18
C LEU A 16 -8.35 -12.66 -1.73
N LEU A 17 -7.57 -12.04 -2.61
CA LEU A 17 -6.23 -11.55 -2.27
C LEU A 17 -6.28 -10.62 -1.05
N ASN A 18 -5.38 -10.86 -0.11
CA ASN A 18 -5.11 -9.99 1.00
C ASN A 18 -3.60 -9.97 1.28
N PRO A 19 -3.09 -9.08 2.16
CA PRO A 19 -1.66 -8.92 2.38
C PRO A 19 -0.91 -10.17 2.81
N HIS A 20 -1.62 -11.18 3.32
CA HIS A 20 -1.04 -12.32 4.01
C HIS A 20 -1.19 -13.63 3.23
N ASN A 21 -1.97 -13.63 2.15
CA ASN A 21 -2.33 -14.86 1.45
C ASN A 21 -1.79 -14.96 0.03
N TYR A 22 -0.96 -14.01 -0.43
CA TYR A 22 -0.50 -13.94 -1.82
C TYR A 22 0.11 -15.24 -2.34
N LYS A 23 0.92 -15.95 -1.53
CA LYS A 23 1.50 -17.24 -1.92
C LYS A 23 0.42 -18.27 -2.30
N HIS A 24 -0.65 -18.35 -1.52
CA HIS A 24 -1.75 -19.29 -1.77
C HIS A 24 -2.69 -18.78 -2.87
N TRP A 25 -2.98 -17.48 -2.86
CA TRP A 25 -3.79 -16.82 -3.89
C TRP A 25 -3.16 -16.97 -5.28
N SER A 26 -1.90 -16.59 -5.43
CA SER A 26 -1.18 -16.63 -6.71
C SER A 26 -1.11 -18.05 -7.27
N SER A 27 -0.88 -19.04 -6.41
CA SER A 27 -0.91 -20.45 -6.81
C SER A 27 -2.27 -20.87 -7.38
N ARG A 28 -3.39 -20.43 -6.78
CA ARG A 28 -4.74 -20.79 -7.22
C ARG A 28 -5.13 -20.08 -8.51
N VAL A 29 -4.90 -18.76 -8.59
CA VAL A 29 -5.19 -17.96 -9.80
C VAL A 29 -4.33 -18.45 -10.96
N ARG A 30 -3.05 -18.72 -10.75
CA ARG A 30 -2.19 -19.32 -11.78
C ARG A 30 -2.73 -20.65 -12.28
N THR A 31 -3.17 -21.53 -11.38
CA THR A 31 -3.76 -22.83 -11.77
C THR A 31 -5.01 -22.63 -12.63
N TYR A 32 -5.87 -21.66 -12.28
CA TYR A 32 -7.03 -21.29 -13.09
C TYR A 32 -6.63 -20.77 -14.47
N LEU A 33 -5.70 -19.82 -14.55
CA LEU A 33 -5.24 -19.24 -15.81
C LEU A 33 -4.59 -20.28 -16.73
N VAL A 34 -3.78 -21.19 -16.18
CA VAL A 34 -3.21 -22.32 -16.94
C VAL A 34 -4.31 -23.23 -17.48
N SER A 35 -5.35 -23.53 -16.69
CA SER A 35 -6.47 -24.38 -17.14
C SER A 35 -7.30 -23.75 -18.28
N LYS A 36 -7.21 -22.43 -18.45
CA LYS A 36 -7.94 -21.64 -19.45
C LYS A 36 -7.07 -21.23 -20.64
N ASP A 37 -5.80 -21.66 -20.70
CA ASP A 37 -4.85 -21.25 -21.73
C ASP A 37 -4.61 -19.71 -21.76
N LEU A 38 -4.62 -19.11 -20.56
CA LEU A 38 -4.47 -17.66 -20.32
C LEU A 38 -3.15 -17.29 -19.63
N TRP A 39 -2.32 -18.24 -19.21
CA TRP A 39 -1.10 -17.92 -18.47
C TRP A 39 -0.03 -17.23 -19.33
N ASP A 40 0.00 -17.53 -20.63
CA ASP A 40 1.00 -16.96 -21.56
C ASP A 40 0.84 -15.45 -21.74
N VAL A 41 -0.38 -14.91 -21.64
CA VAL A 41 -0.59 -13.45 -21.69
C VAL A 41 -0.20 -12.73 -20.40
N VAL A 42 -0.02 -13.46 -19.29
CA VAL A 42 0.41 -12.91 -18.00
C VAL A 42 1.93 -12.93 -17.84
N LYS A 43 2.63 -13.86 -18.50
CA LYS A 43 4.11 -13.98 -18.46
C LYS A 43 4.81 -13.52 -19.74
N GLY A 44 4.09 -13.41 -20.85
CA GLY A 44 4.64 -13.11 -22.16
C GLY A 44 4.57 -11.62 -22.51
N LYS A 45 5.55 -11.16 -23.30
CA LYS A 45 5.48 -9.84 -23.94
C LYS A 45 4.41 -9.84 -25.02
N HIS A 46 3.78 -8.68 -25.25
CA HIS A 46 2.86 -8.46 -26.37
C HIS A 46 3.52 -8.95 -27.67
N PRO A 47 2.94 -9.93 -28.39
CA PRO A 47 3.49 -10.35 -29.68
C PRO A 47 3.44 -9.16 -30.65
N THR A 48 4.50 -8.90 -31.41
CA THR A 48 4.46 -7.97 -32.55
C THR A 48 3.57 -8.61 -33.63
N PRO A 49 2.34 -8.11 -33.89
CA PRO A 49 1.42 -8.84 -34.75
C PRO A 49 1.59 -8.40 -36.21
N ASP A 50 1.96 -9.33 -37.09
CA ASP A 50 1.86 -9.15 -38.54
C ASP A 50 0.42 -9.44 -39.05
N ALA A 51 -0.50 -9.89 -38.19
CA ALA A 51 -1.89 -10.23 -38.53
C ALA A 51 -2.93 -9.71 -37.50
N GLU A 52 -3.97 -9.04 -38.00
CA GLU A 52 -5.07 -8.45 -37.21
C GLU A 52 -5.88 -9.48 -36.39
N ALA A 53 -6.00 -10.70 -36.90
CA ALA A 53 -6.71 -11.79 -36.22
C ALA A 53 -5.98 -12.30 -34.96
N GLU A 54 -4.64 -12.34 -34.99
CA GLU A 54 -3.81 -12.76 -33.86
C GLU A 54 -3.81 -11.71 -32.76
N ASN A 55 -3.76 -10.43 -33.12
CA ASN A 55 -3.90 -9.32 -32.18
C ASN A 55 -5.26 -9.36 -31.46
N LYS A 56 -6.36 -9.60 -32.20
CA LYS A 56 -7.69 -9.73 -31.61
C LYS A 56 -7.82 -10.92 -30.67
N ALA A 57 -7.20 -12.06 -31.01
CA ALA A 57 -7.18 -13.24 -30.15
C ALA A 57 -6.39 -13.00 -28.85
N TRP A 58 -5.23 -12.34 -28.95
CA TRP A 58 -4.42 -11.94 -27.80
C TRP A 58 -5.18 -10.96 -26.90
N MET A 59 -5.78 -9.91 -27.46
CA MET A 59 -6.57 -8.92 -26.69
C MET A 59 -7.71 -9.56 -25.91
N LYS A 60 -8.39 -10.56 -26.50
CA LYS A 60 -9.43 -11.32 -25.82
C LYS A 60 -8.86 -12.14 -24.65
N LYS A 61 -7.74 -12.85 -24.86
CA LYS A 61 -7.07 -13.61 -23.79
C LYS A 61 -6.57 -12.69 -22.67
N ASN A 62 -5.97 -11.54 -23.00
CA ASN A 62 -5.54 -10.53 -22.04
C ASN A 62 -6.72 -10.03 -21.20
N ALA A 63 -7.84 -9.65 -21.84
CA ALA A 63 -9.03 -9.18 -21.13
C ALA A 63 -9.62 -10.26 -20.21
N GLU A 64 -9.67 -11.52 -20.64
CA GLU A 64 -10.14 -12.64 -19.81
C GLU A 64 -9.20 -12.92 -18.62
N ALA A 65 -7.88 -12.86 -18.83
CA ALA A 65 -6.89 -13.02 -17.78
C ALA A 65 -6.95 -11.86 -16.76
N LEU A 66 -7.04 -10.61 -17.25
CA LEU A 66 -7.17 -9.43 -16.40
C LEU A 66 -8.47 -9.47 -15.59
N HIS A 67 -9.58 -9.86 -16.21
CA HIS A 67 -10.84 -10.04 -15.50
C HIS A 67 -10.72 -11.08 -14.38
N ALA A 68 -10.06 -12.22 -14.66
CA ALA A 68 -9.82 -13.27 -13.66
C ALA A 68 -8.98 -12.76 -12.48
N ILE A 69 -7.94 -11.95 -12.74
CA ILE A 69 -7.13 -11.32 -11.70
C ILE A 69 -8.00 -10.36 -10.89
N ASN A 70 -8.72 -9.45 -11.54
CA ASN A 70 -9.55 -8.41 -10.91
C ASN A 70 -10.61 -8.98 -9.95
N ILE A 71 -11.34 -10.03 -10.36
CA ILE A 71 -12.38 -10.62 -9.50
C ILE A 71 -11.79 -11.46 -8.36
N SER A 72 -10.53 -11.85 -8.45
CA SER A 72 -9.86 -12.69 -7.46
C SER A 72 -9.15 -11.88 -6.37
N CYS A 73 -8.92 -10.59 -6.57
CA CYS A 73 -8.13 -9.77 -5.64
C CYS A 73 -8.96 -8.91 -4.67
N GLY A 74 -10.30 -8.88 -4.83
CA GLY A 74 -11.21 -8.13 -3.97
C GLY A 74 -11.10 -6.61 -4.13
N THR A 75 -12.09 -5.85 -3.65
CA THR A 75 -12.19 -4.39 -3.86
C THR A 75 -10.94 -3.64 -3.42
N GLU A 76 -10.33 -4.07 -2.31
CA GLU A 76 -9.17 -3.40 -1.74
C GLU A 76 -7.93 -3.52 -2.62
N MET A 77 -7.61 -4.74 -3.09
CA MET A 77 -6.40 -4.94 -3.89
C MET A 77 -6.65 -4.63 -5.36
N PHE A 78 -7.91 -4.69 -5.80
CA PHE A 78 -8.33 -4.23 -7.12
C PHE A 78 -7.99 -2.75 -7.33
N SER A 79 -8.08 -1.91 -6.29
CA SER A 79 -7.68 -0.50 -6.39
C SER A 79 -6.23 -0.29 -6.86
N LEU A 80 -5.33 -1.24 -6.60
CA LEU A 80 -3.93 -1.15 -7.03
C LEU A 80 -3.74 -1.39 -8.52
N ILE A 81 -4.71 -2.03 -9.17
CA ILE A 81 -4.60 -2.48 -10.56
C ILE A 81 -5.76 -1.98 -11.43
N CYS A 82 -6.65 -1.13 -10.90
CA CYS A 82 -7.87 -0.74 -11.60
C CYS A 82 -7.62 0.17 -12.81
N GLU A 83 -6.47 0.86 -12.86
CA GLU A 83 -6.03 1.69 -13.99
C GLU A 83 -5.08 0.94 -14.94
N ILE A 84 -4.85 -0.36 -14.74
CA ILE A 84 -3.95 -1.17 -15.56
C ILE A 84 -4.72 -1.94 -16.64
N ASP A 85 -4.29 -1.80 -17.89
CA ASP A 85 -4.96 -2.38 -19.07
C ASP A 85 -4.46 -3.79 -19.44
N THR A 86 -3.33 -4.24 -18.87
CA THR A 86 -2.75 -5.56 -19.17
C THR A 86 -2.73 -6.49 -17.97
N ALA A 87 -3.04 -7.77 -18.22
CA ALA A 87 -3.00 -8.81 -17.19
C ALA A 87 -1.58 -9.05 -16.67
N MET A 88 -0.56 -8.82 -17.51
CA MET A 88 0.85 -8.91 -17.17
C MET A 88 1.23 -7.83 -16.15
N GLU A 89 1.01 -6.55 -16.45
CA GLU A 89 1.34 -5.44 -15.54
C GLU A 89 0.54 -5.56 -14.23
N ALA A 90 -0.74 -5.93 -14.31
CA ALA A 90 -1.56 -6.15 -13.12
C ALA A 90 -0.98 -7.27 -12.24
N TRP A 91 -0.54 -8.37 -12.84
CA TRP A 91 0.12 -9.45 -12.11
C TRP A 91 1.45 -9.02 -11.50
N GLU A 92 2.27 -8.26 -12.23
CA GLU A 92 3.56 -7.76 -11.77
C GLU A 92 3.43 -6.78 -10.59
N VAL A 93 2.46 -5.87 -10.63
CA VAL A 93 2.16 -4.96 -9.52
C VAL A 93 1.76 -5.76 -8.27
N LEU A 94 0.84 -6.72 -8.39
CA LEU A 94 0.47 -7.57 -7.27
C LEU A 94 1.63 -8.45 -6.79
N GLU A 95 2.44 -8.97 -7.71
CA GLU A 95 3.62 -9.77 -7.37
C GLU A 95 4.64 -8.95 -6.59
N LYS A 96 4.93 -7.74 -7.04
CA LYS A 96 5.85 -6.83 -6.34
C LYS A 96 5.32 -6.44 -4.96
N GLU A 97 4.04 -6.08 -4.87
CA GLU A 97 3.44 -5.60 -3.62
C GLU A 97 3.30 -6.71 -2.56
N PHE A 98 3.07 -7.96 -2.98
CA PHE A 98 2.65 -9.00 -2.05
C PHE A 98 3.50 -10.29 -2.05
N LYS A 99 4.37 -10.53 -3.04
CA LYS A 99 5.25 -11.73 -3.07
C LYS A 99 6.53 -11.57 -2.28
N LEU A 100 7.02 -10.34 -2.12
CA LEU A 100 8.34 -10.10 -1.56
C LEU A 100 8.29 -10.07 -0.02
N PRO A 101 9.14 -10.85 0.69
CA PRO A 101 9.69 -10.32 1.93
C PRO A 101 10.54 -9.10 1.53
N PRO A 102 10.55 -8.02 2.32
CA PRO A 102 11.25 -6.82 1.92
C PRO A 102 12.74 -7.12 1.72
N ARG A 103 13.22 -6.71 0.54
CA ARG A 103 14.47 -7.09 -0.12
C ARG A 103 15.68 -6.96 0.79
N SER A 104 16.16 -8.09 1.30
CA SER A 104 17.53 -8.31 1.77
C SER A 104 17.75 -9.81 1.81
N GLU A 105 18.91 -10.28 1.34
CA GLU A 105 19.30 -11.68 1.05
C GLU A 105 19.08 -12.12 -0.41
N ILE A 106 19.79 -11.49 -1.35
CA ILE A 106 20.53 -12.28 -2.34
C ILE A 106 22.00 -11.90 -2.17
N GLU A 107 22.75 -12.89 -1.70
CA GLU A 107 24.19 -12.87 -1.51
C GLU A 107 24.91 -12.56 -2.83
N GLU A 108 26.03 -11.87 -2.65
CA GLU A 108 27.09 -11.70 -3.62
C GLU A 108 27.53 -13.05 -4.21
N THR A 109 27.57 -13.14 -5.53
CA THR A 109 28.63 -13.90 -6.20
C THR A 109 28.92 -13.23 -7.54
N GLU A 110 29.94 -12.36 -7.55
CA GLU A 110 31.10 -12.36 -8.47
C GLU A 110 30.93 -13.14 -9.81
N ARG A 111 31.37 -12.69 -10.99
CA ARG A 111 32.56 -11.90 -11.35
C ARG A 111 32.69 -11.76 -12.90
N HIS A 112 33.47 -10.76 -13.34
CA HIS A 112 34.24 -10.62 -14.61
C HIS A 112 33.48 -10.23 -15.91
N ASP A 113 33.95 -9.30 -16.75
CA ASP A 113 35.22 -8.57 -16.82
C ASP A 113 35.12 -7.26 -17.64
N GLU A 114 36.16 -6.45 -17.47
CA GLU A 114 36.42 -5.08 -17.92
C GLU A 114 36.69 -4.87 -19.44
N ARG A 115 36.48 -3.60 -19.87
CA ARG A 115 37.21 -2.81 -20.91
C ARG A 115 37.05 -3.26 -22.39
N ASP A 116 37.01 -2.42 -23.42
CA ASP A 116 37.64 -1.11 -23.64
C ASP A 116 37.10 -0.43 -24.92
N THR A 117 37.16 0.92 -24.98
CA THR A 117 37.24 1.82 -26.17
C THR A 117 36.12 1.81 -27.24
N THR A 118 35.67 2.90 -27.87
CA THR A 118 36.36 4.09 -28.39
C THR A 118 35.43 5.32 -28.44
N ILE A 119 36.06 6.48 -28.28
CA ILE A 119 35.58 7.81 -28.69
C ILE A 119 35.30 7.78 -30.20
N ASP A 120 34.18 8.34 -30.64
CA ASP A 120 34.11 9.04 -31.93
C ASP A 120 33.02 10.10 -31.91
N ALA A 121 33.47 11.34 -32.12
CA ALA A 121 32.65 12.50 -32.33
C ALA A 121 32.21 12.56 -33.80
N ALA A 122 30.91 12.66 -34.04
CA ALA A 122 30.37 13.22 -35.27
C ALA A 122 29.07 13.95 -34.93
N GLY A 123 29.15 15.28 -34.89
CA GLY A 123 27.98 16.12 -34.77
C GLY A 123 27.14 16.09 -36.03
N GLN A 124 25.82 16.19 -35.86
CA GLN A 124 24.95 16.88 -36.81
C GLN A 124 23.74 17.43 -36.06
N ALA A 125 23.62 18.75 -36.12
CA ALA A 125 22.48 19.52 -35.66
C ALA A 125 21.31 19.43 -36.65
N ARG A 126 20.09 19.58 -36.10
CA ARG A 126 18.77 19.93 -36.66
C ARG A 126 17.72 18.95 -36.14
N ASP A 127 16.53 19.31 -35.66
CA ASP A 127 15.89 20.58 -35.36
C ASP A 127 14.82 20.31 -34.28
N GLN A 128 14.45 21.35 -33.55
CA GLN A 128 13.54 21.35 -32.41
C GLN A 128 12.14 20.79 -32.71
N ALA A 129 11.71 19.80 -31.93
CA ALA A 129 10.31 19.58 -31.56
C ALA A 129 10.21 18.62 -30.35
N GLY A 130 9.84 19.14 -29.17
CA GLY A 130 9.35 18.37 -28.03
C GLY A 130 10.39 17.98 -26.97
N GLU A 131 10.85 18.95 -26.17
CA GLU A 131 11.51 18.69 -24.88
C GLU A 131 10.48 18.05 -23.91
N ASN A 132 10.46 16.71 -23.83
CA ASN A 132 9.58 15.99 -22.91
C ASN A 132 10.43 15.22 -21.88
N ASN A 133 10.66 15.84 -20.71
CA ASN A 133 10.93 15.34 -19.35
C ASN A 133 11.73 14.05 -19.03
N ALA A 134 12.06 13.17 -19.96
CA ALA A 134 12.81 11.94 -19.68
C ALA A 134 14.29 12.20 -19.35
N ASN A 135 14.87 13.30 -19.87
CA ASN A 135 16.30 13.62 -19.74
C ASN A 135 16.70 14.26 -18.39
N ASN A 136 15.76 14.63 -17.51
CA ASN A 136 16.11 15.36 -16.28
C ASN A 136 16.39 14.43 -15.08
N PHE A 137 15.78 13.24 -15.04
CA PHE A 137 15.95 12.32 -13.90
C PHE A 137 17.36 11.70 -13.82
N ASP A 138 18.02 11.51 -14.96
CA ASP A 138 19.38 10.94 -15.00
C ASP A 138 20.38 11.72 -14.14
N ARG A 139 20.15 13.04 -14.00
CA ARG A 139 20.94 13.91 -13.12
C ARG A 139 20.76 13.61 -11.64
N TYR A 140 19.57 13.15 -11.23
CA TYR A 140 19.23 12.86 -9.84
C TYR A 140 19.43 11.39 -9.46
N LYS A 141 19.69 10.52 -10.44
CA LYS A 141 19.88 9.08 -10.23
C LYS A 141 20.90 8.75 -9.13
N PRO A 142 22.11 9.38 -9.05
CA PRO A 142 23.05 9.10 -7.98
C PRO A 142 22.48 9.40 -6.58
N PHE A 143 21.72 10.49 -6.44
CA PHE A 143 21.07 10.85 -5.18
C PHE A 143 20.04 9.79 -4.76
N PHE A 144 19.19 9.35 -5.69
CA PHE A 144 18.21 8.29 -5.46
C PHE A 144 18.89 6.96 -5.09
N ASP A 145 19.98 6.61 -5.77
CA ASP A 145 20.74 5.39 -5.49
C ASP A 145 21.31 5.41 -4.07
N TYR A 146 21.93 6.51 -3.63
CA TYR A 146 22.44 6.62 -2.25
C TYR A 146 21.34 6.56 -1.20
N VAL A 147 20.21 7.25 -1.43
CA VAL A 147 19.03 7.18 -0.56
C VAL A 147 18.50 5.74 -0.46
N ASN A 148 18.47 5.02 -1.58
CA ASN A 148 18.03 3.64 -1.64
C ASN A 148 18.97 2.69 -0.86
N HIS A 149 20.28 2.95 -0.85
CA HIS A 149 21.27 2.16 -0.11
C HIS A 149 21.43 2.58 1.36
N GLY A 150 20.75 3.64 1.81
CA GLY A 150 20.86 4.12 3.19
C GLY A 150 22.09 5.00 3.46
N ASP A 151 22.75 5.50 2.41
CA ASP A 151 23.96 6.32 2.52
C ASP A 151 23.61 7.82 2.46
N TRP A 152 23.30 8.41 3.63
CA TRP A 152 22.93 9.82 3.69
C TRP A 152 24.09 10.76 3.34
N ASP A 153 25.31 10.42 3.73
CA ASP A 153 26.45 11.32 3.56
C ASP A 153 26.73 11.54 2.07
N ASN A 154 26.74 10.47 1.28
CA ASN A 154 26.88 10.57 -0.18
C ASN A 154 25.64 11.17 -0.85
N ALA A 155 24.43 10.88 -0.36
CA ALA A 155 23.21 11.52 -0.85
C ALA A 155 23.24 13.05 -0.63
N LYS A 156 23.72 13.49 0.53
CA LYS A 156 23.86 14.90 0.88
C LYS A 156 24.92 15.61 0.04
N GLU A 157 26.06 14.97 -0.20
CA GLU A 157 27.08 15.49 -1.13
C GLU A 157 26.53 15.64 -2.55
N CYS A 158 25.68 14.71 -3.02
CA CYS A 158 24.98 14.87 -4.30
C CYS A 158 24.06 16.09 -4.31
N LEU A 159 23.26 16.30 -3.26
CA LEU A 159 22.40 17.49 -3.15
C LEU A 159 23.22 18.79 -3.13
N LEU A 160 24.36 18.82 -2.42
CA LEU A 160 25.26 19.97 -2.40
C LEU A 160 25.86 20.25 -3.79
N GLY A 161 26.26 19.20 -4.52
CA GLY A 161 26.79 19.29 -5.88
C GLY A 161 25.75 19.81 -6.90
N LEU A 162 24.45 19.65 -6.63
CA LEU A 162 23.37 20.15 -7.48
C LEU A 162 23.10 21.66 -7.31
N GLY A 163 23.53 22.26 -6.20
CA GLY A 163 23.38 23.69 -5.93
C GLY A 163 21.92 24.14 -5.99
N SER A 164 21.59 25.01 -6.96
CA SER A 164 20.23 25.54 -7.13
C SER A 164 19.19 24.50 -7.55
N ASP A 165 19.62 23.32 -8.00
CA ASP A 165 18.73 22.25 -8.47
C ASP A 165 18.39 21.22 -7.38
N ALA A 166 18.90 21.41 -6.16
CA ALA A 166 18.67 20.50 -5.04
C ALA A 166 17.18 20.39 -4.67
N ASP A 167 16.44 21.50 -4.72
CA ASP A 167 15.00 21.55 -4.44
C ASP A 167 14.18 20.75 -5.47
N ASN A 168 14.59 20.81 -6.75
CA ASN A 168 13.99 19.98 -7.80
C ASN A 168 14.32 18.49 -7.59
N ALA A 169 15.53 18.16 -7.12
CA ALA A 169 15.90 16.78 -6.81
C ALA A 169 15.08 16.17 -5.66
N LEU A 170 14.69 16.99 -4.67
CA LEU A 170 13.81 16.56 -3.57
C LEU A 170 12.38 16.26 -4.07
N ARG A 171 11.87 17.05 -5.02
CA ARG A 171 10.54 16.87 -5.64
C ARG A 171 10.54 15.88 -6.82
N ALA A 172 11.71 15.51 -7.32
CA ALA A 172 11.84 14.62 -8.44
C ALA A 172 11.21 13.27 -8.12
N THR A 173 10.68 12.63 -9.15
CA THR A 173 10.08 11.30 -9.05
C THR A 173 10.77 10.36 -10.00
N ASP A 174 10.97 9.11 -9.56
CA ASP A 174 11.59 8.10 -10.40
C ASP A 174 10.68 7.77 -11.61
N PRO A 175 11.21 7.56 -12.83
CA PRO A 175 10.38 7.35 -14.01
C PRO A 175 9.49 6.11 -13.98
N TYR A 176 9.83 5.12 -13.14
CA TYR A 176 9.15 3.82 -13.14
C TYR A 176 7.96 3.81 -12.18
N TYR A 177 8.15 4.28 -10.95
CA TYR A 177 7.15 4.22 -9.90
C TYR A 177 6.67 5.60 -9.44
N GLN A 178 7.20 6.67 -10.04
CA GLN A 178 6.96 8.06 -9.65
C GLN A 178 7.22 8.28 -8.14
N SER A 179 8.17 7.55 -7.57
CA SER A 179 8.53 7.63 -6.16
C SER A 179 9.45 8.81 -5.92
N THR A 180 9.17 9.58 -4.87
CA THR A 180 10.12 10.58 -4.38
C THR A 180 11.24 9.92 -3.58
N ALA A 181 12.35 10.64 -3.38
CA ALA A 181 13.43 10.17 -2.51
C ALA A 181 12.94 9.89 -1.07
N LEU A 182 11.99 10.70 -0.58
CA LEU A 182 11.37 10.49 0.73
C LEU A 182 10.59 9.17 0.78
N LEU A 183 9.83 8.84 -0.27
CA LEU A 183 9.13 7.57 -0.36
C LEU A 183 10.12 6.39 -0.36
N VAL A 184 11.20 6.47 -1.15
CA VAL A 184 12.24 5.42 -1.19
C VAL A 184 12.88 5.22 0.20
N ALA A 185 13.24 6.30 0.89
CA ALA A 185 13.79 6.23 2.24
C ALA A 185 12.80 5.59 3.24
N ALA A 186 11.51 5.96 3.15
CA ALA A 186 10.45 5.42 3.99
C ALA A 186 10.21 3.92 3.75
N LEU A 187 10.23 3.48 2.49
CA LEU A 187 10.11 2.07 2.10
C LEU A 187 11.25 1.21 2.63
N ASN A 188 12.47 1.75 2.64
CA ASN A 188 13.65 1.07 3.18
C ASN A 188 13.74 1.12 4.72
N GLY A 189 12.87 1.88 5.39
CA GLY A 189 12.90 2.02 6.85
C GLY A 189 14.06 2.89 7.35
N ASN A 190 14.63 3.75 6.49
CA ASN A 190 15.79 4.58 6.80
C ASN A 190 15.37 5.82 7.61
N VAL A 191 15.07 5.63 8.90
CA VAL A 191 14.56 6.69 9.81
C VAL A 191 15.41 7.95 9.77
N HIS A 192 16.74 7.80 9.81
CA HIS A 192 17.68 8.92 9.76
C HIS A 192 17.54 9.74 8.47
N ILE A 193 17.49 9.08 7.32
CA ILE A 193 17.35 9.75 6.02
C ILE A 193 15.98 10.44 5.93
N VAL A 194 14.92 9.78 6.38
CA VAL A 194 13.58 10.38 6.40
C VAL A 194 13.57 11.66 7.22
N LYS A 195 14.16 11.65 8.42
CA LYS A 195 14.25 12.83 9.28
C LYS A 195 14.95 13.99 8.56
N GLU A 196 16.09 13.73 7.94
CA GLU A 196 16.88 14.76 7.25
C GLU A 196 16.15 15.27 5.99
N LEU A 197 15.56 14.39 5.18
CA LEU A 197 14.77 14.78 4.00
C LEU A 197 13.57 15.64 4.39
N VAL A 198 12.82 15.27 5.43
CA VAL A 198 11.67 16.03 5.92
C VAL A 198 12.07 17.44 6.41
N GLN A 199 13.27 17.60 6.96
CA GLN A 199 13.78 18.93 7.32
C GLN A 199 14.05 19.81 6.09
N LEU A 200 14.55 19.22 5.01
CA LEU A 200 14.88 19.93 3.76
C LEU A 200 13.65 20.21 2.87
N MET A 201 12.59 19.43 3.01
CA MET A 201 11.36 19.52 2.20
C MET A 201 10.35 20.55 2.74
N THR A 202 9.48 21.06 1.86
CA THR A 202 8.28 21.83 2.27
C THR A 202 7.14 20.88 2.65
N PRO A 203 6.10 21.34 3.39
CA PRO A 203 4.93 20.52 3.70
C PRO A 203 4.27 19.90 2.46
N GLU A 204 4.20 20.66 1.36
CA GLU A 204 3.59 20.23 0.10
C GLU A 204 4.40 19.13 -0.59
N ASP A 205 5.72 19.12 -0.43
CA ASP A 205 6.60 18.09 -0.99
C ASP A 205 6.32 16.70 -0.38
N LEU A 206 5.84 16.67 0.87
CA LEU A 206 5.44 15.43 1.53
C LEU A 206 4.09 14.89 1.00
N GLU A 207 3.32 15.70 0.28
CA GLU A 207 2.02 15.30 -0.29
C GLU A 207 2.16 14.63 -1.66
N ILE A 208 3.35 14.66 -2.28
CA ILE A 208 3.62 14.06 -3.58
C ILE A 208 3.33 12.56 -3.52
N LYS A 209 2.46 12.11 -4.42
CA LYS A 209 2.01 10.72 -4.52
C LYS A 209 2.81 9.98 -5.59
N SER A 210 3.06 8.69 -5.34
CA SER A 210 3.59 7.78 -6.36
C SER A 210 2.56 7.39 -7.41
N HIS A 211 2.98 6.62 -8.42
CA HIS A 211 2.09 6.12 -9.48
C HIS A 211 0.88 5.32 -8.96
N ILE A 212 0.99 4.68 -7.79
CA ILE A 212 -0.12 3.98 -7.12
C ILE A 212 -0.96 4.89 -6.21
N GLY A 213 -0.72 6.21 -6.24
CA GLY A 213 -1.39 7.18 -5.38
C GLY A 213 -0.92 7.14 -3.92
N ALA A 214 0.18 6.47 -3.58
CA ALA A 214 0.65 6.36 -2.20
C ALA A 214 1.48 7.60 -1.81
N THR A 215 1.13 8.22 -0.68
CA THR A 215 1.98 9.21 -0.01
C THR A 215 3.10 8.50 0.78
N PRO A 216 4.20 9.19 1.12
CA PRO A 216 5.24 8.64 2.00
C PRO A 216 4.69 8.08 3.32
N LEU A 217 3.74 8.80 3.94
CA LEU A 217 3.06 8.36 5.18
C LEU A 217 2.24 7.08 4.95
N GLY A 218 1.49 7.01 3.84
CA GLY A 218 0.69 5.83 3.50
C GLY A 218 1.53 4.60 3.19
N ALA A 219 2.71 4.77 2.59
CA ALA A 219 3.60 3.67 2.27
C ALA A 219 4.18 2.98 3.52
N LEU A 220 4.31 3.71 4.64
CA LEU A 220 4.72 3.13 5.93
C LEU A 220 3.79 2.01 6.39
N ALA A 221 2.48 2.13 6.13
CA ALA A 221 1.49 1.11 6.47
C ALA A 221 1.69 -0.20 5.68
N ARG A 222 2.15 -0.09 4.44
CA ARG A 222 2.23 -1.24 3.51
C ARG A 222 3.52 -2.02 3.67
N GLN A 223 4.66 -1.32 3.64
CA GLN A 223 5.95 -1.95 3.38
C GLN A 223 6.94 -1.88 4.56
N CYS A 224 6.64 -1.12 5.62
CA CYS A 224 7.57 -1.03 6.75
C CYS A 224 7.66 -2.36 7.53
N LYS A 225 8.90 -2.86 7.69
CA LYS A 225 9.21 -4.09 8.46
C LYS A 225 8.97 -3.91 9.95
N VAL A 226 9.46 -2.79 10.48
CA VAL A 226 9.55 -2.53 11.92
C VAL A 226 8.60 -1.40 12.26
N GLU A 227 7.52 -1.69 12.99
CA GLU A 227 6.50 -0.67 13.31
C GLU A 227 7.07 0.48 14.17
N ARG A 228 8.11 0.23 14.97
CA ARG A 228 8.77 1.30 15.74
C ARG A 228 9.37 2.37 14.82
N ASP A 229 10.10 1.94 13.80
CA ASP A 229 10.73 2.82 12.83
C ASP A 229 9.66 3.52 11.98
N ALA A 230 8.59 2.80 11.63
CA ALA A 230 7.41 3.37 10.98
C ALA A 230 6.80 4.52 11.79
N ILE A 231 6.62 4.31 13.10
CA ILE A 231 6.06 5.33 14.00
C ILE A 231 6.99 6.53 14.12
N GLU A 232 8.31 6.32 14.20
CA GLU A 232 9.27 7.42 14.28
C GLU A 232 9.31 8.24 12.98
N MET A 233 9.33 7.59 11.82
CA MET A 233 9.20 8.25 10.52
C MET A 233 7.87 9.01 10.38
N ALA A 234 6.77 8.39 10.80
CA ALA A 234 5.45 9.01 10.77
C ALA A 234 5.39 10.27 11.66
N LYS A 235 6.06 10.26 12.82
CA LYS A 235 6.18 11.45 13.69
C LYS A 235 6.85 12.61 12.97
N TYR A 236 7.99 12.38 12.33
CA TYR A 236 8.67 13.43 11.57
C TYR A 236 7.79 13.99 10.45
N MET A 237 7.10 13.12 9.71
CA MET A 237 6.22 13.55 8.62
C MET A 237 5.00 14.34 9.10
N VAL A 238 4.31 13.87 10.14
CA VAL A 238 3.08 14.51 10.68
C VAL A 238 3.40 15.80 11.41
N GLU A 239 4.54 15.89 12.11
CA GLU A 239 5.00 17.13 12.74
C GLU A 239 5.27 18.22 11.69
N LYS A 240 5.74 17.83 10.49
CA LYS A 240 5.98 18.75 9.38
C LYS A 240 4.70 19.14 8.64
N ASN A 241 3.82 18.17 8.40
CA ASN A 241 2.53 18.37 7.71
C ASN A 241 1.44 17.48 8.33
N ASP A 242 0.61 18.09 9.17
CA ASP A 242 -0.50 17.41 9.85
C ASP A 242 -1.62 16.99 8.89
N ARG A 243 -1.73 17.61 7.71
CA ARG A 243 -2.75 17.31 6.70
C ARG A 243 -2.52 15.94 6.07
N LEU A 244 -1.32 15.37 6.16
CA LEU A 244 -1.00 14.04 5.61
C LEU A 244 -1.93 12.95 6.15
N VAL A 245 -2.44 13.09 7.38
CA VAL A 245 -3.37 12.12 8.00
C VAL A 245 -4.76 12.12 7.33
N TRP A 246 -5.08 13.16 6.54
CA TRP A 246 -6.33 13.28 5.79
C TRP A 246 -6.19 12.88 4.32
N ILE A 247 -4.97 12.90 3.78
CA ILE A 247 -4.77 12.65 2.36
C ILE A 247 -5.03 11.17 2.08
N PRO A 248 -5.98 10.85 1.18
CA PRO A 248 -6.21 9.48 0.77
C PRO A 248 -4.94 8.87 0.19
N VAL A 249 -4.56 7.73 0.76
CA VAL A 249 -3.47 6.89 0.34
C VAL A 249 -4.03 5.86 -0.63
N THR A 250 -3.38 5.78 -1.79
CA THR A 250 -3.77 4.90 -2.91
C THR A 250 -5.11 5.21 -3.57
N PHE A 251 -5.40 4.53 -4.67
CA PHE A 251 -6.69 4.62 -5.37
C PHE A 251 -7.88 4.05 -4.58
N SER A 252 -7.64 3.30 -3.49
CA SER A 252 -8.72 2.85 -2.59
C SER A 252 -9.40 4.02 -1.87
N GLY A 253 -8.77 5.19 -1.88
CA GLY A 253 -9.30 6.40 -1.26
C GLY A 253 -9.22 6.38 0.27
N LYS A 254 -8.52 5.42 0.89
CA LYS A 254 -8.42 5.29 2.34
C LYS A 254 -7.46 6.30 2.95
N ILE A 255 -7.74 6.78 4.15
CA ILE A 255 -6.79 7.61 4.90
C ILE A 255 -5.72 6.73 5.61
N PRO A 256 -4.55 7.28 5.99
CA PRO A 256 -3.43 6.51 6.54
C PRO A 256 -3.78 5.60 7.73
N VAL A 257 -4.63 6.05 8.65
CA VAL A 257 -5.04 5.23 9.82
C VAL A 257 -5.80 3.96 9.40
N VAL A 258 -6.68 4.07 8.40
CA VAL A 258 -7.43 2.93 7.89
C VAL A 258 -6.50 1.98 7.13
N GLU A 259 -5.60 2.53 6.32
CA GLU A 259 -4.59 1.73 5.59
C GLU A 259 -3.72 0.92 6.58
N ALA A 260 -3.20 1.55 7.64
CA ALA A 260 -2.42 0.86 8.67
C ALA A 260 -3.17 -0.33 9.28
N CYS A 261 -4.46 -0.18 9.59
CA CYS A 261 -5.28 -1.27 10.14
C CYS A 261 -5.56 -2.39 9.13
N VAL A 262 -5.81 -2.07 7.85
CA VAL A 262 -6.00 -3.05 6.77
C VAL A 262 -4.77 -3.95 6.62
N TRP A 263 -3.58 -3.34 6.72
CA TRP A 263 -2.27 -4.01 6.67
C TRP A 263 -1.80 -4.54 8.03
N SER A 264 -2.66 -4.48 9.06
CA SER A 264 -2.39 -5.01 10.41
C SER A 264 -1.17 -4.40 11.11
N LYS A 265 -0.83 -3.15 10.79
CA LYS A 265 0.18 -2.33 11.49
C LYS A 265 -0.47 -1.63 12.67
N TRP A 266 -0.78 -2.41 13.71
CA TRP A 266 -1.65 -1.94 14.80
C TRP A 266 -1.02 -0.85 15.67
N GLU A 267 0.28 -0.90 15.93
CA GLU A 267 0.97 0.14 16.72
C GLU A 267 1.08 1.44 15.91
N LEU A 268 1.38 1.35 14.62
CA LEU A 268 1.32 2.49 13.72
C LEU A 268 -0.12 3.04 13.61
N GLY A 269 -1.12 2.17 13.47
CA GLY A 269 -2.53 2.55 13.44
C GLY A 269 -2.99 3.25 14.70
N ARG A 270 -2.50 2.84 15.88
CA ARG A 270 -2.75 3.55 17.16
C ARG A 270 -2.16 4.95 17.15
N TYR A 271 -0.91 5.09 16.72
CA TYR A 271 -0.28 6.40 16.59
C TYR A 271 -1.07 7.28 15.61
N LEU A 272 -1.36 6.78 14.41
CA LEU A 272 -2.11 7.52 13.40
C LEU A 272 -3.50 7.90 13.88
N TYR A 273 -4.22 7.03 14.60
CA TYR A 273 -5.50 7.38 15.22
C TYR A 273 -5.37 8.55 16.20
N SER A 274 -4.31 8.59 17.02
CA SER A 274 -4.09 9.67 18.00
C SER A 274 -3.84 11.04 17.37
N VAL A 275 -3.33 11.07 16.14
CA VAL A 275 -3.07 12.31 15.38
C VAL A 275 -4.12 12.60 14.31
N THR A 276 -5.07 11.68 14.08
CA THR A 276 -6.15 11.86 13.11
C THR A 276 -7.33 12.56 13.80
N PRO A 277 -7.77 13.73 13.32
CA PRO A 277 -8.95 14.38 13.85
C PRO A 277 -10.19 13.48 13.70
N THR A 278 -11.03 13.43 14.73
CA THR A 278 -12.23 12.58 14.76
C THR A 278 -13.15 12.87 13.58
N GLU A 279 -13.18 14.12 13.12
CA GLU A 279 -13.92 14.57 11.94
C GLU A 279 -13.60 13.71 10.71
N ALA A 280 -12.34 13.28 10.51
CA ALA A 280 -11.92 12.46 9.37
C ALA A 280 -12.60 11.09 9.32
N LEU A 281 -13.04 10.59 10.48
CA LEU A 281 -13.66 9.29 10.64
C LEU A 281 -15.18 9.35 10.65
N MET A 282 -15.76 10.56 10.56
CA MET A 282 -17.21 10.73 10.58
C MET A 282 -17.85 10.33 9.24
N PRO A 283 -19.10 9.81 9.25
CA PRO A 283 -19.77 9.31 8.05
C PRO A 283 -19.84 10.30 6.88
N GLN A 284 -19.91 11.61 7.16
CA GLN A 284 -19.95 12.65 6.13
C GLN A 284 -18.65 12.77 5.32
N ASN A 285 -17.53 12.30 5.86
CA ASN A 285 -16.21 12.38 5.23
C ASN A 285 -15.78 11.05 4.59
N GLY A 286 -16.73 10.12 4.41
CA GLY A 286 -16.51 8.84 3.73
C GLY A 286 -16.60 7.63 4.65
N PRO A 287 -16.35 6.42 4.12
CA PRO A 287 -16.52 5.17 4.85
C PRO A 287 -15.36 4.86 5.81
N HIS A 288 -14.48 5.82 6.12
CA HIS A 288 -13.24 5.60 6.89
C HIS A 288 -13.50 5.06 8.30
N GLY A 289 -14.40 5.69 9.05
CA GLY A 289 -14.75 5.23 10.40
C GLY A 289 -15.39 3.85 10.40
N ALA A 290 -16.28 3.56 9.45
CA ALA A 290 -16.91 2.25 9.31
C ALA A 290 -15.88 1.17 8.95
N CYS A 291 -14.97 1.46 8.02
CA CYS A 291 -13.88 0.56 7.63
C CYS A 291 -12.95 0.28 8.82
N LEU A 292 -12.58 1.31 9.59
CA LEU A 292 -11.76 1.15 10.79
C LEU A 292 -12.43 0.25 11.83
N LEU A 293 -13.74 0.43 12.08
CA LEU A 293 -14.51 -0.46 12.96
C LEU A 293 -14.52 -1.90 12.45
N CYS A 294 -14.73 -2.09 11.14
CA CYS A 294 -14.70 -3.42 10.52
C CYS A 294 -13.36 -4.13 10.72
N GLU A 295 -12.23 -3.44 10.52
CA GLU A 295 -10.90 -4.03 10.74
C GLU A 295 -10.66 -4.36 12.22
N CYS A 296 -10.99 -3.44 13.13
CA CYS A 296 -10.82 -3.65 14.57
C CYS A 296 -11.65 -4.82 15.09
N PHE A 297 -12.94 -4.89 14.76
CA PHE A 297 -13.81 -5.97 15.20
C PHE A 297 -13.57 -7.28 14.45
N GLY A 298 -13.30 -7.23 13.15
CA GLY A 298 -13.04 -8.41 12.33
C GLY A 298 -11.80 -9.16 12.80
N ARG A 299 -10.78 -8.45 13.30
CA ARG A 299 -9.51 -9.03 13.74
C ARG A 299 -9.31 -9.06 15.25
N LEU A 300 -10.28 -8.56 16.03
CA LEU A 300 -10.21 -8.45 17.50
C LEU A 300 -8.97 -7.67 17.97
N LYS A 301 -8.69 -6.54 17.32
CA LYS A 301 -7.57 -5.64 17.60
C LYS A 301 -8.06 -4.22 17.81
N MET A 302 -7.32 -3.43 18.60
CA MET A 302 -7.65 -2.01 18.88
C MET A 302 -9.12 -1.78 19.33
N LEU A 303 -9.65 -2.69 20.16
CA LEU A 303 -11.05 -2.64 20.62
C LEU A 303 -11.36 -1.40 21.46
N ASP A 304 -10.36 -0.85 22.14
CA ASP A 304 -10.42 0.42 22.85
C ASP A 304 -10.67 1.61 21.90
N ILE A 305 -9.98 1.64 20.76
CA ILE A 305 -10.18 2.65 19.71
C ILE A 305 -11.54 2.45 19.03
N ALA A 306 -11.92 1.21 18.73
CA ALA A 306 -13.24 0.93 18.19
C ALA A 306 -14.36 1.37 19.13
N TRP A 307 -14.18 1.15 20.44
CA TRP A 307 -15.11 1.60 21.46
C TRP A 307 -15.17 3.12 21.55
N ASN A 308 -14.02 3.80 21.56
CA ASN A 308 -13.94 5.25 21.56
C ASN A 308 -14.67 5.86 20.33
N LEU A 309 -14.43 5.31 19.14
CA LEU A 309 -15.07 5.79 17.92
C LEU A 309 -16.59 5.59 17.93
N LEU A 310 -17.08 4.48 18.49
CA LEU A 310 -18.51 4.24 18.67
C LEU A 310 -19.16 5.19 19.68
N GLN A 311 -18.42 5.59 20.73
CA GLN A 311 -18.89 6.59 21.68
C GLN A 311 -18.99 7.98 21.02
N CYS A 312 -17.99 8.35 20.20
CA CYS A 312 -17.98 9.61 19.48
C CYS A 312 -19.02 9.66 18.35
N CYS A 313 -19.27 8.54 17.68
CA CYS A 313 -20.21 8.48 16.56
C CYS A 313 -20.98 7.14 16.52
N PRO A 314 -22.09 7.03 17.28
CA PRO A 314 -22.89 5.80 17.33
C PRO A 314 -23.50 5.40 15.98
N THR A 315 -23.68 6.35 15.06
CA THR A 315 -24.24 6.11 13.72
C THR A 315 -23.32 5.29 12.83
N LEU A 316 -22.01 5.21 13.14
CA LEU A 316 -21.07 4.31 12.47
C LEU A 316 -21.36 2.82 12.72
N ALA A 317 -22.14 2.51 13.76
CA ALA A 317 -22.58 1.15 14.08
C ALA A 317 -23.75 0.64 13.21
N ILE A 318 -24.13 1.37 12.16
CA ILE A 318 -25.26 1.06 11.28
C ILE A 318 -24.72 0.56 9.93
N GLY A 319 -25.27 -0.53 9.38
CA GLY A 319 -24.89 -1.06 8.06
C GLY A 319 -23.80 -2.15 8.10
N GLU A 320 -22.77 -2.06 7.25
CA GLU A 320 -21.72 -3.09 7.14
C GLU A 320 -20.94 -3.30 8.44
N SER A 321 -20.67 -2.23 9.20
CA SER A 321 -20.09 -2.30 10.55
C SER A 321 -20.91 -3.20 11.47
N MET A 322 -22.25 -3.13 11.39
CA MET A 322 -23.17 -3.97 12.17
C MET A 322 -23.09 -5.45 11.76
N LEU A 323 -22.96 -5.73 10.46
CA LEU A 323 -22.79 -7.09 9.94
C LEU A 323 -21.46 -7.70 10.39
N THR A 324 -20.38 -6.93 10.37
CA THR A 324 -19.07 -7.34 10.90
C THR A 324 -19.14 -7.58 12.40
N LEU A 325 -19.73 -6.64 13.16
CA LEU A 325 -20.02 -6.77 14.59
C LEU A 325 -20.83 -8.04 14.92
N ALA A 326 -21.89 -8.31 14.17
CA ALA A 326 -22.75 -9.48 14.35
C ALA A 326 -22.06 -10.80 13.99
N ARG A 327 -21.06 -10.75 13.09
CA ARG A 327 -20.18 -11.88 12.74
C ARG A 327 -19.09 -12.10 13.78
N THR A 328 -18.61 -11.06 14.45
CA THR A 328 -17.68 -11.12 15.58
C THR A 328 -18.40 -11.47 16.89
N ARG A 329 -19.10 -12.61 16.91
CA ARG A 329 -19.84 -13.11 18.09
C ARG A 329 -18.94 -13.29 19.32
N SER A 330 -17.63 -13.46 19.15
CA SER A 330 -16.66 -13.59 20.23
C SER A 330 -16.39 -12.30 21.02
N ALA A 331 -16.64 -11.12 20.43
CA ALA A 331 -16.42 -9.82 21.05
C ALA A 331 -17.62 -9.35 21.90
N PHE A 332 -18.76 -10.03 21.82
CA PHE A 332 -19.98 -9.66 22.50
C PHE A 332 -20.48 -10.79 23.39
N LEU A 333 -20.89 -10.43 24.61
CA LEU A 333 -21.47 -11.33 25.60
C LEU A 333 -22.69 -12.11 25.07
N SER A 334 -23.40 -11.54 24.08
CA SER A 334 -24.53 -12.14 23.37
C SER A 334 -24.14 -13.24 22.38
N GLY A 335 -22.90 -13.22 21.87
CA GLY A 335 -22.41 -14.16 20.86
C GLY A 335 -21.50 -15.27 21.40
N THR A 336 -20.89 -15.08 22.57
CA THR A 336 -20.10 -16.10 23.27
C THR A 336 -20.96 -16.94 24.23
N ARG A 337 -20.88 -18.28 24.12
CA ARG A 337 -21.41 -19.20 25.16
C ARG A 337 -20.44 -19.26 26.35
N LEU A 338 -20.33 -18.18 27.10
CA LEU A 338 -19.54 -18.14 28.33
C LEU A 338 -20.27 -18.84 29.46
N THR A 339 -19.57 -19.71 30.19
CA THR A 339 -20.03 -20.28 31.46
C THR A 339 -20.19 -19.17 32.52
N ARG A 340 -20.91 -19.43 33.62
CA ARG A 340 -21.18 -18.40 34.66
C ARG A 340 -19.91 -17.73 35.20
N TRP A 341 -18.82 -18.49 35.33
CA TRP A 341 -17.52 -17.96 35.78
C TRP A 341 -16.79 -17.15 34.72
N GLN A 342 -16.87 -17.55 33.45
CA GLN A 342 -16.30 -16.78 32.35
C GLN A 342 -17.05 -15.45 32.13
N LYS A 343 -18.37 -15.41 32.37
CA LYS A 343 -19.15 -14.15 32.38
C LYS A 343 -18.71 -13.22 33.51
N TRP A 344 -18.42 -13.80 34.67
CA TRP A 344 -17.93 -13.04 35.82
C TRP A 344 -16.55 -12.43 35.53
N ILE A 345 -15.60 -13.21 35.00
CA ILE A 345 -14.28 -12.73 34.59
C ILE A 345 -14.39 -11.64 33.50
N TYR A 346 -15.21 -11.86 32.47
CA TYR A 346 -15.42 -10.90 31.38
C TYR A 346 -15.97 -9.55 31.88
N ASN A 347 -16.95 -9.58 32.78
CA ASN A 347 -17.50 -8.39 33.41
C ASN A 347 -16.47 -7.69 34.31
N CYS A 348 -15.66 -8.45 35.05
CA CYS A 348 -14.58 -7.92 35.87
C CYS A 348 -13.46 -7.25 35.04
N THR A 349 -13.11 -7.81 33.88
CA THR A 349 -12.11 -7.21 32.97
C THR A 349 -12.61 -5.92 32.32
N LEU A 350 -13.90 -5.85 31.97
CA LEU A 350 -14.52 -4.61 31.48
C LEU A 350 -14.63 -3.55 32.59
N LEU A 351 -14.95 -3.94 33.81
CA LEU A 351 -14.97 -3.05 34.99
C LEU A 351 -13.56 -2.56 35.35
N LEU A 352 -12.52 -3.39 35.19
CA LEU A 352 -11.12 -3.00 35.40
C LEU A 352 -10.63 -2.00 34.34
N LEU A 353 -11.00 -2.19 33.07
CA LEU A 353 -10.74 -1.20 32.01
C LEU A 353 -11.46 0.13 32.28
N HIS A 354 -12.70 0.07 32.79
CA HIS A 354 -13.49 1.25 33.16
C HIS A 354 -12.96 1.97 34.41
N PHE A 355 -12.34 1.24 35.35
CA PHE A 355 -11.69 1.80 36.53
C PHE A 355 -10.34 2.44 36.20
N LEU A 356 -9.54 1.80 35.34
CA LEU A 356 -8.25 2.32 34.91
C LEU A 356 -8.40 3.58 34.04
N SER A 357 -9.47 3.70 33.23
CA SER A 357 -9.76 4.93 32.47
C SER A 357 -10.21 6.11 33.33
N LEU A 358 -10.73 5.86 34.54
CA LEU A 358 -11.18 6.90 35.48
C LEU A 358 -10.06 7.44 36.38
N GLN A 359 -8.90 6.78 36.44
CA GLN A 359 -7.75 7.20 37.27
C GLN A 359 -6.72 8.06 36.52
N THR A 360 -6.91 8.33 35.23
CA THR A 360 -6.04 9.18 34.39
C THR A 360 -6.67 10.51 33.98
N ILE A 361 -7.63 11.04 34.76
CA ILE A 361 -8.14 12.42 34.64
C ILE A 361 -7.43 13.31 35.65
#